data_AF-A0A965GCU5-F1
#
_entry.id   AF-A0A965GCU5-F1
#
_cell.length_a   1.000
_cell.length_b   1.000
_cell.length_c   1.000
_cell.angle_alpha   90.00
_cell.angle_beta   90.00
_cell.angle_gamma   90.00
#
_symmetry.space_group_name_H-M   'P 1'
#
loop_
_entity.id
_entity.type
_entity.pdbx_description
1 polymer ?
#
loop_
_entity_poly.entity_id
_entity_poly.type
_entity_poly.pdbx_seq_one_letter_code
_entity_poly.pdbx_strand_id
1 'polypeptide(L)'
;MKKITIGWQEISEIDARFTMYVDHLPTGVRYHAFAAQAPGRYHSRNIHPNEVKGLRIGDSGMIRAGESPRSNSGAATAIARARHENFRKSGHLTGLNFAIAVNKSGLLIITALLTLALVIQFFHA
;
A
#
# COMPACT_ATOMS: atom_id res chain seq x y z
N MET A 1 1.23 15.91 17.61
CA MET A 1 1.25 14.53 17.05
C MET A 1 0.23 14.45 15.92
N LYS A 2 0.64 14.11 14.70
CA LYS A 2 -0.23 14.11 13.50
C LYS A 2 -0.93 12.76 13.37
N LYS A 3 -2.26 12.76 13.26
CA LYS A 3 -3.06 11.56 12.96
C LYS A 3 -3.40 11.55 11.47
N ILE A 4 -3.21 10.41 10.82
CA ILE A 4 -3.48 10.20 9.40
C ILE A 4 -4.37 8.97 9.29
N THR A 5 -5.45 9.06 8.52
CA THR A 5 -6.37 7.96 8.24
C THR A 5 -6.26 7.65 6.76
N ILE A 6 -5.95 6.40 6.42
CA ILE A 6 -5.75 5.93 5.04
C ILE A 6 -6.68 4.74 4.81
N GLY A 7 -7.33 4.69 3.65
CA GLY A 7 -8.16 3.56 3.27
C GLY A 7 -7.31 2.34 2.90
N TRP A 8 -7.77 1.12 3.21
CA TRP A 8 -7.02 -0.10 2.85
C TRP A 8 -6.80 -0.25 1.34
N GLN A 9 -7.69 0.31 0.52
CA GLN A 9 -7.57 0.34 -0.94
C GLN A 9 -6.49 1.29 -1.47
N GLU A 10 -6.02 2.23 -0.66
CA GLU A 10 -5.02 3.23 -1.05
C GLU A 10 -3.60 2.79 -0.66
N ILE A 11 -3.43 1.57 -0.17
CA ILE A 11 -2.16 1.05 0.32
C ILE A 11 -1.48 0.22 -0.77
N SER A 12 -0.26 0.59 -1.10
CA SER A 12 0.61 -0.15 -2.01
C SER A 12 1.44 -1.20 -1.24
N GLU A 13 2.17 -0.73 -0.23
CA GLU A 13 3.12 -1.54 0.53
C GLU A 13 2.99 -1.27 2.03
N ILE A 14 3.21 -2.32 2.83
CA ILE A 14 3.29 -2.26 4.30
C ILE A 14 4.57 -3.00 4.71
N ASP A 15 5.50 -2.29 5.31
CA ASP A 15 6.79 -2.83 5.73
C ASP A 15 7.35 -2.07 6.94
N ALA A 16 8.41 -2.60 7.55
CA ALA A 16 9.06 -2.03 8.72
C ALA A 16 10.59 -2.16 8.64
N ARG A 17 11.27 -1.02 8.55
CA ARG A 17 12.73 -0.93 8.65
C ARG A 17 13.18 -0.32 9.99
N PHE A 18 12.76 0.93 10.24
CA PHE A 18 13.05 1.66 11.47
C PHE A 18 11.78 1.98 12.29
N THR A 19 10.68 2.15 11.58
CA THR A 19 9.31 2.21 12.08
C THR A 19 8.44 1.45 11.09
N MET A 20 7.26 1.02 11.51
CA MET A 20 6.24 0.59 10.55
C MET A 20 5.93 1.76 9.62
N TYR A 21 5.86 1.50 8.32
CA TYR A 21 5.45 2.48 7.33
C TYR A 21 4.43 1.89 6.35
N VAL A 22 3.70 2.80 5.71
CA VAL A 22 2.70 2.48 4.70
C VAL A 22 2.91 3.41 3.52
N ASP A 23 2.94 2.84 2.32
CA ASP A 23 3.05 3.60 1.08
C ASP A 23 1.67 3.86 0.49
N HIS A 24 1.35 5.14 0.33
CA HIS A 24 0.07 5.59 -0.20
C HIS A 24 0.10 5.60 -1.73
N LEU A 25 -0.70 4.74 -2.35
CA LEU A 25 -0.73 4.51 -3.79
C LEU A 25 -1.07 5.79 -4.60
N PRO A 26 -2.09 6.61 -4.25
CA PRO A 26 -2.44 7.80 -5.02
C PRO A 26 -1.38 8.91 -5.03
N THR A 27 -0.61 9.08 -3.94
CA THR A 27 0.36 10.18 -3.83
C THR A 27 1.82 9.73 -3.87
N GLY A 28 2.09 8.42 -3.76
CA GLY A 28 3.43 7.86 -3.61
C GLY A 28 4.12 8.22 -2.29
N VAL A 29 3.44 8.86 -1.35
CA VAL A 29 4.02 9.30 -0.08
C VAL A 29 4.11 8.14 0.90
N ARG A 30 5.27 8.01 1.54
CA ARG A 30 5.52 7.07 2.63
C ARG A 30 5.15 7.69 3.97
N TYR A 31 4.23 7.08 4.69
CA TYR A 31 3.83 7.51 6.03
C TYR A 31 4.45 6.60 7.09
N HIS A 32 5.20 7.20 8.01
CA HIS A 32 5.85 6.49 9.12
C HIS A 32 4.97 6.53 10.38
N ALA A 33 4.73 5.36 10.97
CA ALA A 33 4.06 5.22 12.24
C ALA A 33 5.09 5.27 13.39
N PHE A 34 5.37 6.48 13.90
CA PHE A 34 6.27 6.68 15.05
C PHE A 34 5.83 5.97 16.34
N ALA A 35 4.56 5.58 16.44
CA ALA A 35 4.05 4.75 17.53
C ALA A 35 4.57 3.30 17.50
N ALA A 36 4.99 2.83 16.32
CA ALA A 36 5.43 1.46 16.09
C ALA A 36 6.91 1.46 15.65
N GLN A 37 7.79 1.68 16.62
CA GLN A 37 9.24 1.72 16.39
C GLN A 37 9.84 0.32 16.28
N ALA A 38 10.84 0.20 15.42
CA ALA A 38 11.63 -1.01 15.26
C ALA A 38 12.61 -1.19 16.42
N PRO A 39 12.95 -2.44 16.74
CA PRO A 39 13.87 -2.74 17.83
C PRO A 39 15.32 -2.53 17.37
N GLY A 40 16.24 -2.46 18.34
CA GLY A 40 17.67 -2.27 18.06
C GLY A 40 18.33 -3.42 17.29
N ARG A 41 19.55 -3.17 16.80
CA ARG A 41 20.35 -4.05 15.91
C ARG A 41 20.42 -5.52 16.33
N TYR A 42 20.44 -5.82 17.63
CA TYR A 42 20.61 -7.18 18.14
C TYR A 42 19.31 -7.96 18.33
N HIS A 43 18.15 -7.34 18.12
CA HIS A 43 16.86 -7.97 18.38
C HIS A 43 16.57 -9.15 17.43
N SER A 44 17.11 -9.14 16.21
CA SER A 44 16.94 -10.25 15.26
C SER A 44 17.58 -11.56 15.74
N ARG A 45 18.54 -11.52 16.67
CA ARG A 45 19.24 -12.71 17.19
C ARG A 45 18.41 -13.52 18.18
N ASN A 46 17.38 -12.90 18.74
CA ASN A 46 16.53 -13.50 19.78
C ASN A 46 15.21 -14.03 19.23
N ILE A 47 15.06 -14.07 17.91
CA ILE A 47 13.84 -14.55 17.25
C ILE A 47 14.00 -16.03 16.97
N HIS A 48 13.09 -16.83 17.52
CA HIS A 48 13.09 -18.26 17.22
C HIS A 48 12.32 -18.52 15.91
N PRO A 49 12.78 -19.37 14.99
CA PRO A 49 12.13 -19.63 13.69
C PRO A 49 10.63 -19.99 13.79
N ASN A 50 10.23 -20.68 14.86
CA ASN A 50 8.81 -20.99 15.10
C ASN A 50 7.95 -19.77 15.45
N GLU A 51 8.50 -18.72 16.06
CA GLU A 51 7.76 -17.47 16.34
C GLU A 51 7.37 -16.75 15.04
N VAL A 52 8.09 -17.07 13.96
CA VAL A 52 7.95 -16.46 12.65
C VAL A 52 7.13 -17.29 11.69
N LYS A 53 6.89 -18.55 12.05
CA LYS A 53 6.11 -19.49 11.28
C LYS A 53 4.65 -19.01 11.24
N GLY A 54 4.15 -18.74 10.05
CA GLY A 54 2.80 -18.19 9.83
C GLY A 54 2.74 -16.67 9.74
N LEU A 55 3.83 -15.96 10.05
CA LEU A 55 3.98 -14.56 9.65
C LEU A 55 4.32 -14.49 8.16
N ARG A 56 3.67 -13.56 7.46
CA ARG A 56 3.92 -13.31 6.03
C ARG A 56 5.14 -12.41 5.87
N ILE A 57 6.28 -12.99 6.17
CA ILE A 57 7.61 -12.41 5.94
C ILE A 57 8.11 -13.04 4.65
N GLY A 58 8.64 -12.22 3.75
CA GLY A 58 8.97 -12.65 2.37
C GLY A 58 9.84 -13.91 2.32
N ASP A 59 9.79 -14.61 1.19
CA ASP A 59 10.42 -15.92 0.93
C ASP A 59 11.96 -15.97 1.10
N SER A 60 12.61 -14.89 1.58
CA SER A 60 14.05 -14.84 1.78
C SER A 60 14.55 -15.66 2.98
N GLY A 61 13.66 -16.20 3.80
CA GLY A 61 14.01 -16.95 5.02
C GLY A 61 14.71 -16.11 6.10
N MET A 62 14.89 -14.80 5.86
CA MET A 62 15.57 -13.87 6.75
C MET A 62 14.63 -12.74 7.15
N ILE A 63 14.45 -12.60 8.46
CA ILE A 63 13.54 -11.61 9.04
C ILE A 63 14.33 -10.36 9.39
N ARG A 64 13.81 -9.21 8.95
CA ARG A 64 14.35 -7.92 9.37
C ARG A 64 14.01 -7.69 10.84
N ALA A 65 14.90 -7.04 11.57
CA ALA A 65 14.66 -6.72 12.99
C ALA A 65 13.33 -5.96 13.19
N GLY A 66 12.98 -5.06 12.27
CA GLY A 66 11.71 -4.31 12.28
C GLY A 66 10.46 -5.13 11.97
N GLU A 67 10.60 -6.32 11.40
CA GLU A 67 9.48 -7.24 11.11
C GLU A 67 9.31 -8.33 12.18
N SER A 68 10.08 -8.28 13.28
CA SER A 68 9.96 -9.30 14.32
C SER A 68 8.59 -9.23 15.01
N PRO A 69 7.93 -10.37 15.28
CA PRO A 69 6.69 -10.40 16.07
C PRO A 69 6.86 -9.80 17.47
N ARG A 70 8.08 -9.84 18.01
CA ARG A 70 8.43 -9.33 19.34
C ARG A 70 8.72 -7.84 19.38
N SER A 71 8.58 -7.13 18.26
CA SER A 71 8.73 -5.69 18.17
C SER A 71 7.41 -4.99 17.90
N ASN A 72 7.31 -3.73 18.34
CA ASN A 72 6.11 -2.93 18.11
C ASN A 72 5.87 -2.72 16.61
N SER A 73 6.92 -2.46 15.82
CA SER A 73 6.80 -2.33 14.36
C SER A 73 6.40 -3.63 13.68
N GLY A 74 6.97 -4.77 14.07
CA GLY A 74 6.71 -6.04 13.42
C GLY A 74 5.34 -6.61 13.76
N ALA A 75 4.92 -6.50 15.03
CA ALA A 75 3.55 -6.82 15.44
C ALA A 75 2.52 -5.95 14.68
N ALA A 76 2.76 -4.63 14.60
CA ALA A 76 1.88 -3.73 13.86
C ALA A 76 1.83 -4.04 12.36
N THR A 77 2.99 -4.34 11.76
CA THR A 77 3.10 -4.74 10.35
C THR A 77 2.36 -6.03 10.07
N ALA A 78 2.51 -7.04 10.93
CA ALA A 78 1.80 -8.31 10.81
C ALA A 78 0.28 -8.14 10.85
N ILE A 79 -0.23 -7.36 11.82
CA ILE A 79 -1.65 -7.06 11.95
C ILE A 79 -2.15 -6.29 10.71
N ALA A 80 -1.41 -5.29 10.26
CA ALA A 80 -1.78 -4.48 9.12
C ALA A 80 -1.81 -5.29 7.81
N ARG A 81 -0.81 -6.15 7.58
CA ARG A 81 -0.79 -7.08 6.43
C ARG A 81 -1.95 -8.05 6.47
N ALA A 82 -2.26 -8.63 7.64
CA ALA A 82 -3.41 -9.53 7.79
C ALA A 82 -4.74 -8.83 7.47
N ARG A 83 -4.92 -7.58 7.94
CA ARG A 83 -6.12 -6.78 7.62
C ARG A 83 -6.20 -6.41 6.15
N HIS A 84 -5.09 -5.99 5.56
CA HIS A 84 -5.02 -5.65 4.14
C HIS A 84 -5.30 -6.86 3.25
N GLU A 85 -4.80 -8.04 3.61
CA GLU A 85 -5.10 -9.27 2.89
C GLU A 85 -6.56 -9.69 3.07
N ASN A 86 -7.11 -9.61 4.28
CA ASN A 86 -8.51 -9.89 4.53
C ASN A 86 -9.42 -8.96 3.72
N PHE A 87 -9.05 -7.68 3.61
CA PHE A 87 -9.71 -6.71 2.75
C PHE A 87 -9.61 -7.09 1.25
N ARG A 88 -8.44 -7.54 0.79
CA ARG A 88 -8.26 -8.00 -0.59
C ARG A 88 -9.07 -9.27 -0.88
N LYS A 89 -9.13 -10.21 0.07
CA LYS A 89 -9.91 -11.45 -0.01
C LYS A 89 -11.41 -11.18 0.05
N SER A 90 -11.84 -10.20 0.83
CA SER A 90 -13.26 -9.88 0.96
C SER A 90 -13.83 -9.23 -0.29
N GLY A 91 -13.00 -8.65 -1.17
CA GLY A 91 -13.15 -8.48 -2.64
C GLY A 91 -14.43 -7.82 -3.20
N HIS A 92 -15.42 -7.58 -2.35
CA HIS A 92 -16.79 -7.25 -2.69
C HIS A 92 -17.51 -6.70 -1.45
N LEU A 93 -16.91 -5.68 -0.82
CA LEU A 93 -17.62 -4.89 0.18
C LEU A 93 -18.57 -3.95 -0.55
N THR A 94 -19.82 -4.39 -0.77
CA THR A 94 -20.93 -3.55 -1.23
C THR A 94 -21.00 -2.29 -0.35
N GLY A 95 -20.66 -1.13 -0.92
CA GLY A 95 -20.60 0.17 -0.21
C GLY A 95 -19.22 0.82 -0.16
N LEU A 96 -18.15 0.15 -0.60
CA LEU A 96 -16.85 0.79 -0.80
C LEU A 96 -16.82 1.48 -2.17
N ASN A 97 -17.06 2.79 -2.19
CA ASN A 97 -17.02 3.57 -3.43
C ASN A 97 -15.58 3.73 -3.90
N PHE A 98 -15.17 2.90 -4.86
CA PHE A 98 -13.93 3.07 -5.61
C PHE A 98 -14.08 4.28 -6.54
N ALA A 99 -13.71 5.47 -6.07
CA ALA A 99 -13.75 6.68 -6.87
C ALA A 99 -12.47 6.78 -7.72
N ILE A 100 -12.49 6.18 -8.91
CA ILE A 100 -11.58 6.59 -9.98
C ILE A 100 -12.13 7.93 -10.49
N ALA A 101 -11.53 9.04 -10.06
CA ALA A 101 -11.89 10.37 -10.54
C ALA A 101 -11.33 10.56 -11.97
N VAL A 102 -12.06 10.06 -12.97
CA VAL A 102 -11.75 10.35 -14.38
C VAL A 102 -12.19 11.77 -14.68
N ASN A 103 -11.27 12.58 -15.19
CA ASN A 103 -11.59 13.93 -15.64
C ASN A 103 -12.44 13.88 -16.92
N LYS A 104 -13.77 13.86 -16.76
CA LYS A 104 -14.73 13.72 -17.85
C LYS A 104 -14.63 14.85 -18.87
N SER A 105 -14.35 16.08 -18.44
CA SER A 105 -14.18 17.21 -19.37
C SER A 105 -12.90 17.07 -20.19
N GLY A 106 -11.79 16.61 -19.57
CA GLY A 106 -10.56 16.29 -20.28
C GLY A 106 -10.75 15.21 -21.35
N LEU A 107 -11.49 14.14 -21.04
CA LEU A 107 -11.79 13.07 -21.98
C LEU A 107 -12.64 13.57 -23.18
N LEU A 108 -13.62 14.45 -22.93
CA LEU A 108 -14.43 15.05 -23.98
C LEU A 108 -13.61 15.94 -24.92
N ILE A 109 -12.69 16.75 -24.37
CA ILE A 109 -11.83 17.61 -25.19
C ILE A 109 -10.91 16.75 -26.07
N ILE A 110 -10.29 15.72 -25.51
CA ILE A 110 -9.40 14.82 -26.27
C ILE A 110 -10.16 14.12 -27.39
N THR A 111 -11.35 13.57 -27.09
CA THR A 111 -12.17 12.89 -28.11
C THR A 111 -12.63 13.84 -29.21
N ALA A 112 -13.04 15.06 -28.88
CA ALA A 112 -13.43 16.07 -29.86
C ALA A 112 -12.26 16.53 -30.76
N LEU A 113 -11.06 16.69 -30.20
CA LEU A 113 -9.87 17.03 -31.00
C LEU A 113 -9.49 15.89 -31.94
N LEU A 114 -9.59 14.63 -31.47
CA LEU A 114 -9.24 13.45 -32.26
C LEU A 114 -10.22 13.23 -33.41
N THR A 115 -11.52 13.45 -33.20
CA THR A 115 -12.52 13.39 -34.28
C THR A 115 -12.33 14.53 -35.28
N LEU A 116 -12.04 15.75 -34.83
CA LEU A 116 -11.77 16.88 -35.72
C LEU A 116 -10.52 16.62 -36.59
N ALA A 117 -9.45 16.08 -36.00
CA ALA A 117 -8.24 15.72 -36.73
C ALA A 117 -8.53 14.67 -37.82
N LEU A 118 -9.33 13.65 -37.52
CA LEU A 118 -9.75 12.64 -38.50
C LEU A 118 -10.57 13.25 -39.64
N VAL A 119 -11.48 14.17 -39.33
CA VAL A 119 -12.28 14.87 -40.36
C VAL A 119 -11.38 15.68 -41.29
N ILE A 120 -10.46 16.48 -40.73
CA ILE A 120 -9.51 17.27 -41.52
C ILE A 120 -8.67 16.36 -42.42
N GLN A 121 -8.21 15.22 -41.88
CA GLN A 121 -7.39 14.27 -42.64
C GLN A 121 -8.17 13.61 -43.79
N PHE A 122 -9.48 13.39 -43.63
CA PHE A 122 -10.36 12.90 -44.69
C PHE A 122 -10.62 13.94 -45.80
N PHE A 123 -10.63 15.23 -45.47
CA PHE A 123 -10.82 16.30 -46.47
C PHE A 123 -9.53 16.73 -47.17
N HIS A 124 -8.37 16.38 -46.59
CA HIS A 124 -7.06 16.68 -47.16
C HIS A 124 -6.42 15.48 -47.89
N ALA A 125 -7.04 14.30 -47.81
CA ALA A 125 -6.73 13.10 -48.60
C ALA A 125 -7.57 13.08 -49.89
#